data_AF-A0A226E2K9-F1
#
_entry.id   AF-A0A226E2K9-F1
#
_cell.length_a   1.000
_cell.length_b   1.000
_cell.length_c   1.000
_cell.angle_alpha   90.00
_cell.angle_beta   90.00
_cell.angle_gamma   90.00
#
_symmetry.space_group_name_H-M   'P 1'
#
loop_
_entity.id
_entity.type
_entity.pdbx_description
1 polymer ?
#
loop_
_entity_poly.entity_id
_entity_poly.type
_entity_poly.pdbx_seq_one_letter_code
_entity_poly.pdbx_strand_id
1 'polypeptide(L)'
;MNCEQNLSFNEIITKEFVQNALESEANGAPVPEIISHSATLGTKPGDNYMSVIYSVDVTLSDGTKRHLLIKCYPSHPKRQEFANKSNMFFRECEVYSKWIPELQRLQREVFGPDKDEAVKLPYAKFVHGQCINFQSEEGKNRLSAGPINSLDNFIILNDLRKTDGFRMANRLQPLDMDHMNLLISALARVHGLSWAYRSQVEADITGKFSFLKSNKTEKSIIGWNKVMLSSLAQAKDMFDKEFGLGNDCSVAADRFKEHVDATAKLLLGICTAEGMEKRFRIKEPDQEKFGRDAENPEPWRIICHGDCWINNMLFRYDPVTGKPLEIVLVDLQLVQETCLVNDLSYVTHVCARLERSQLDNLLHLYHDTFNSVCKKLRTPTLPGFCMDSLRFRFHRAKFLGYYTAMLDIPIMLKETKVGDMEDMEEGQDVAGTLAELCSDAGSNARIKERLVEITKKMIEDGVL
;
A
#
# COMPACT_ATOMS: atom_id res chain seq x y z
N MET A 1 27.50 12.99 13.71
CA MET A 1 28.24 11.87 14.32
C MET A 1 27.22 10.98 15.00
N ASN A 2 26.81 9.89 14.34
CA ASN A 2 25.74 9.02 14.82
C ASN A 2 26.28 8.01 15.84
N CYS A 3 25.75 8.04 17.06
CA CYS A 3 26.07 7.08 18.14
C CYS A 3 25.72 5.61 17.80
N GLU A 4 24.98 5.35 16.72
CA GLU A 4 24.53 4.00 16.34
C GLU A 4 25.58 3.16 15.58
N GLN A 5 26.71 3.73 15.14
CA GLN A 5 27.64 3.03 14.22
C GLN A 5 28.53 1.95 14.88
N ASN A 6 28.47 1.71 16.19
CA ASN A 6 29.31 0.72 16.88
C ASN A 6 28.57 -0.33 17.71
N LEU A 7 27.23 -0.36 17.67
CA LEU A 7 26.44 -1.38 18.36
C LEU A 7 26.10 -2.52 17.38
N SER A 8 26.31 -3.75 17.83
CA SER A 8 25.79 -4.94 17.16
C SER A 8 24.26 -4.90 17.13
N PHE A 9 23.63 -5.51 16.12
CA PHE A 9 22.17 -5.54 16.02
C PHE A 9 21.48 -6.17 17.25
N ASN A 10 22.17 -7.06 17.96
CA ASN A 10 21.68 -7.67 19.21
C ASN A 10 21.71 -6.69 20.40
N GLU A 11 22.56 -5.66 20.36
CA GLU A 11 22.56 -4.61 21.38
C GLU A 11 21.43 -3.60 21.13
N ILE A 12 21.01 -3.44 19.87
CA ILE A 12 19.82 -2.65 19.52
C ILE A 12 18.55 -3.43 19.87
N ILE A 13 18.41 -4.65 19.35
CA ILE A 13 17.25 -5.53 19.58
C ILE A 13 17.58 -6.49 20.72
N THR A 14 17.36 -6.04 21.95
CA THR A 14 17.72 -6.80 23.14
C THR A 14 16.79 -7.98 23.41
N LYS A 15 17.28 -9.01 24.10
CA LYS A 15 16.45 -10.12 24.62
C LYS A 15 15.24 -9.62 25.40
N GLU A 16 15.44 -8.65 26.29
CA GLU A 16 14.37 -8.10 27.14
C GLU A 16 13.27 -7.44 26.31
N PHE A 17 13.65 -6.63 25.32
CA PHE A 17 12.70 -6.02 24.39
C PHE A 17 11.84 -7.06 23.67
N VAL A 18 12.46 -8.13 23.16
CA VAL A 18 11.74 -9.20 22.46
C VAL A 18 10.86 -10.01 23.43
N GLN A 19 11.33 -10.29 24.64
CA GLN A 19 10.57 -10.99 25.68
C GLN A 19 9.28 -10.21 26.03
N ASN A 20 9.40 -8.90 26.27
CA ASN A 20 8.26 -8.03 26.58
C ASN A 20 7.23 -8.00 25.44
N ALA A 21 7.68 -8.04 24.19
CA ALA A 21 6.80 -8.10 23.03
C ALA A 21 6.01 -9.42 22.94
N LEU A 22 6.66 -10.56 23.24
CA LEU A 22 5.98 -11.86 23.27
C LEU A 22 4.99 -11.95 24.43
N GLU A 23 5.31 -11.38 25.59
CA GLU A 23 4.38 -11.27 26.73
C GLU A 23 3.17 -10.41 26.41
N SER A 24 3.37 -9.32 25.66
CA SER A 24 2.28 -8.48 25.16
C SER A 24 1.40 -9.23 24.15
N GLU A 25 1.97 -10.04 23.26
CA GLU A 25 1.21 -10.94 22.35
C GLU A 25 0.35 -11.93 23.14
N ALA A 26 0.89 -12.49 24.22
CA ALA A 26 0.24 -13.54 25.01
C ALA A 26 -0.93 -13.04 25.88
N ASN A 27 -1.07 -11.72 26.05
CA ASN A 27 -2.19 -11.07 26.75
C ASN A 27 -2.47 -11.71 28.14
N GLY A 28 -1.41 -11.88 28.94
CA GLY A 28 -1.48 -12.44 30.29
C GLY A 28 -1.31 -13.97 30.38
N ALA A 29 -1.23 -14.69 29.25
CA ALA A 29 -0.81 -16.08 29.25
C ALA A 29 0.71 -16.20 29.50
N PRO A 30 1.19 -17.27 30.17
CA PRO A 30 2.61 -17.47 30.40
C PRO A 30 3.39 -17.61 29.08
N VAL A 31 4.53 -16.92 28.99
CA VAL A 31 5.46 -17.01 27.86
C VAL A 31 6.76 -17.65 28.32
N PRO A 32 7.24 -18.74 27.67
CA PRO A 32 8.53 -19.33 28.01
C PRO A 32 9.68 -18.35 27.77
N GLU A 33 10.68 -18.36 28.64
CA GLU A 33 11.82 -17.44 28.54
C GLU A 33 12.61 -17.64 27.24
N ILE A 34 13.08 -16.53 26.68
CA ILE A 34 14.04 -16.55 25.56
C ILE A 34 15.40 -17.07 26.04
N ILE A 35 15.86 -18.20 25.51
CA ILE A 35 17.21 -18.73 25.82
C ILE A 35 18.27 -18.28 24.81
N SER A 36 17.87 -17.95 23.58
CA SER A 36 18.76 -17.38 22.56
C SER A 36 18.00 -16.42 21.65
N HIS A 37 18.63 -15.32 21.26
CA HIS A 37 18.13 -14.41 20.24
C HIS A 37 19.25 -14.01 19.28
N SER A 38 18.89 -13.73 18.03
CA SER A 38 19.80 -13.18 17.02
C SER A 38 19.04 -12.19 16.14
N ALA A 39 19.55 -10.98 16.05
CA ALA A 39 19.05 -9.92 15.20
C ALA A 39 20.01 -9.67 14.03
N THR A 40 19.45 -9.47 12.84
CA THR A 40 20.15 -9.13 11.60
C THR A 40 19.33 -8.10 10.83
N LEU A 41 19.91 -7.45 9.82
CA LEU A 41 19.12 -6.62 8.91
C LEU A 41 18.12 -7.49 8.15
N GLY A 42 16.86 -7.08 8.19
CA GLY A 42 15.75 -7.78 7.55
C GLY A 42 15.69 -7.54 6.05
N THR A 43 16.30 -6.48 5.53
CA THR A 43 16.31 -6.18 4.08
C THR A 43 17.68 -5.71 3.62
N LYS A 44 17.89 -5.71 2.29
CA LYS A 44 19.11 -5.12 1.73
C LYS A 44 19.02 -3.58 1.85
N PRO A 45 20.15 -2.88 1.95
CA PRO A 45 20.18 -1.42 1.85
C PRO A 45 19.47 -0.96 0.57
N GLY A 46 18.58 0.02 0.69
CA GLY A 46 17.79 0.58 -0.42
C GLY A 46 16.46 -0.14 -0.74
N ASP A 47 16.14 -1.26 -0.09
CA ASP A 47 14.84 -1.96 -0.27
C ASP A 47 13.70 -1.33 0.57
N ASN A 48 14.03 -0.54 1.62
CA ASN A 48 13.05 0.10 2.50
C ASN A 48 13.34 1.59 2.69
N TYR A 49 12.53 2.42 2.03
CA TYR A 49 12.71 3.87 1.99
C TYR A 49 12.29 4.58 3.30
N MET A 50 11.43 3.97 4.12
CA MET A 50 10.76 4.67 5.22
C MET A 50 10.99 4.09 6.62
N SER A 51 11.71 2.98 6.75
CA SER A 51 11.96 2.31 8.04
C SER A 51 13.27 1.53 8.04
N VAL A 52 13.80 1.23 9.23
CA VAL A 52 14.84 0.21 9.41
C VAL A 52 14.16 -1.11 9.74
N ILE A 53 14.50 -2.20 9.06
CA ILE A 53 13.88 -3.52 9.30
C ILE A 53 14.91 -4.50 9.83
N TYR A 54 14.58 -5.20 10.91
CA TYR A 54 15.37 -6.28 11.49
C TYR A 54 14.65 -7.62 11.32
N SER A 55 15.41 -8.68 11.04
CA SER A 55 14.97 -10.08 11.15
C SER A 55 15.56 -10.65 12.44
N VAL A 56 14.69 -11.23 13.28
CA VAL A 56 15.02 -11.68 14.62
C VAL A 56 14.62 -13.13 14.80
N ASP A 57 15.60 -13.99 15.08
CA ASP A 57 15.38 -15.39 15.40
C ASP A 57 15.45 -15.60 16.91
N VAL A 58 14.48 -16.33 17.45
CA VAL A 58 14.33 -16.55 18.89
C VAL A 58 14.15 -18.04 19.16
N THR A 59 14.86 -18.56 20.15
CA THR A 59 14.59 -19.88 20.74
C THR A 59 14.11 -19.68 22.17
N LEU A 60 12.96 -20.26 22.48
CA LEU A 60 12.32 -20.24 23.79
C LEU A 60 12.74 -21.46 24.63
N SER A 61 12.56 -21.39 25.95
CA SER A 61 12.99 -22.42 26.90
C SER A 61 12.25 -23.75 26.77
N ASP A 62 11.07 -23.75 26.15
CA ASP A 62 10.30 -24.94 25.79
C ASP A 62 10.76 -25.58 24.46
N GLY A 63 11.77 -25.01 23.81
CA GLY A 63 12.29 -25.43 22.51
C GLY A 63 11.57 -24.81 21.31
N THR A 64 10.52 -24.02 21.53
CA THR A 64 9.80 -23.31 20.46
C THR A 64 10.73 -22.30 19.79
N LYS A 65 10.71 -22.28 18.46
CA LYS A 65 11.41 -21.27 17.65
C LYS A 65 10.43 -20.26 17.09
N ARG A 66 10.76 -18.98 17.18
CA ARG A 66 10.01 -17.87 16.59
C ARG A 66 10.91 -17.10 15.65
N HIS A 67 10.35 -16.68 14.52
CA HIS A 67 11.00 -15.82 13.54
C HIS A 67 10.18 -14.55 13.41
N LEU A 68 10.79 -13.42 13.73
CA LEU A 68 10.13 -12.12 13.84
C LEU A 68 10.75 -11.12 12.87
N LEU A 69 9.91 -10.25 12.33
CA LEU A 69 10.30 -9.08 11.56
C LEU A 69 9.96 -7.84 12.38
N ILE A 70 10.95 -7.01 12.67
CA ILE A 70 10.78 -5.78 13.45
C ILE A 70 11.02 -4.59 12.53
N LYS A 71 9.95 -3.86 12.22
CA LYS A 71 10.02 -2.58 11.52
C LYS A 71 10.18 -1.49 12.56
N CYS A 72 11.22 -0.67 12.42
CA CYS A 72 11.60 0.39 13.35
C CYS A 72 11.53 1.76 12.67
N TYR A 73 11.34 2.79 13.49
CA TYR A 73 11.41 4.17 13.07
C TYR A 73 12.78 4.50 12.43
N PRO A 74 12.84 5.34 11.38
CA PRO A 74 14.12 5.73 10.80
C PRO A 74 14.94 6.55 11.80
N SER A 75 16.26 6.47 11.75
CA SER A 75 17.13 7.26 12.63
C SER A 75 17.51 8.62 12.04
N HIS A 76 17.49 8.78 10.71
CA HIS A 76 17.78 10.06 10.07
C HIS A 76 16.72 11.14 10.35
N PRO A 77 17.09 12.34 10.88
CA PRO A 77 16.13 13.36 11.32
C PRO A 77 15.16 13.86 10.23
N LYS A 78 15.59 13.96 8.96
CA LYS A 78 14.69 14.38 7.87
C LYS A 78 13.66 13.31 7.50
N ARG A 79 14.01 12.03 7.62
CA ARG A 79 13.08 10.92 7.44
C ARG A 79 12.07 10.89 8.56
N GLN A 80 12.53 11.09 9.81
CA GLN A 80 11.65 11.28 10.96
C GLN A 80 10.70 12.47 10.77
N GLU A 81 11.21 13.63 10.33
CA GLU A 81 10.38 14.82 10.06
C GLU A 81 9.26 14.51 9.03
N PHE A 82 9.60 13.80 7.95
CA PHE A 82 8.65 13.39 6.92
C PHE A 82 7.62 12.37 7.43
N ALA A 83 8.07 11.34 8.15
CA ALA A 83 7.22 10.31 8.75
C ALA A 83 6.30 10.90 9.84
N ASN A 84 6.80 11.82 10.68
CA ASN A 84 6.03 12.55 11.70
C ASN A 84 4.90 13.37 11.08
N LYS A 85 5.20 14.13 10.01
CA LYS A 85 4.21 14.98 9.33
C LYS A 85 3.05 14.17 8.76
N SER A 86 3.32 12.94 8.33
CA SER A 86 2.37 12.06 7.67
C SER A 86 1.84 10.94 8.56
N ASN A 87 2.30 10.77 9.80
CA ASN A 87 1.88 9.71 10.73
C ASN A 87 1.78 8.31 10.09
N MET A 88 2.56 8.03 9.04
CA MET A 88 2.46 6.82 8.23
C MET A 88 2.75 5.57 9.07
N PHE A 89 3.80 5.66 9.90
CA PHE A 89 4.21 4.59 10.80
C PHE A 89 3.18 4.31 11.90
N PHE A 90 2.64 5.37 12.53
CA PHE A 90 1.54 5.27 13.49
C PHE A 90 0.31 4.60 12.87
N ARG A 91 -0.07 5.02 11.65
CA ARG A 91 -1.20 4.43 10.94
C ARG A 91 -1.02 2.93 10.71
N GLU A 92 0.14 2.51 10.22
CA GLU A 92 0.42 1.10 9.97
C GLU A 92 0.26 0.27 11.26
N CYS A 93 0.83 0.75 12.37
CA CYS A 93 0.70 0.10 13.67
C CYS A 93 -0.77 -0.02 14.11
N GLU A 94 -1.56 1.05 13.95
CA GLU A 94 -2.98 1.06 14.32
C GLU A 94 -3.84 0.16 13.42
N VAL A 95 -3.49 0.03 12.14
CA VAL A 95 -4.15 -0.91 11.24
C VAL A 95 -3.95 -2.35 11.72
N TYR A 96 -2.71 -2.72 12.07
CA TYR A 96 -2.42 -4.05 12.60
C TYR A 96 -3.02 -4.31 13.98
N SER A 97 -2.90 -3.35 14.89
CA SER A 97 -3.28 -3.53 16.30
C SER A 97 -4.77 -3.30 16.58
N LYS A 98 -5.50 -2.58 15.71
CA LYS A 98 -6.91 -2.22 15.96
C LYS A 98 -7.83 -2.59 14.80
N TRP A 99 -7.50 -2.20 13.56
CA TRP A 99 -8.42 -2.42 12.43
C TRP A 99 -8.55 -3.89 12.03
N ILE A 100 -7.43 -4.58 11.82
CA ILE A 100 -7.43 -6.01 11.46
C ILE A 100 -8.12 -6.87 12.53
N PRO A 101 -7.86 -6.69 13.85
CA PRO A 101 -8.57 -7.38 14.91
C PRO A 101 -10.09 -7.18 14.90
N GLU A 102 -10.58 -6.00 14.50
CA GLU A 102 -12.02 -5.73 14.40
C GLU A 102 -12.67 -6.48 13.22
N LEU A 103 -11.95 -6.65 12.10
CA LEU A 103 -12.41 -7.51 11.01
C LEU A 103 -12.46 -8.98 11.44
N GLN A 104 -11.47 -9.44 12.22
CA GLN A 104 -11.48 -10.79 12.80
C GLN A 104 -12.61 -10.96 13.82
N ARG A 105 -12.89 -9.95 14.65
CA ARG A 105 -14.01 -9.95 15.60
C ARG A 105 -15.35 -10.09 14.88
N LEU A 106 -15.57 -9.32 13.81
CA LEU A 106 -16.77 -9.46 12.98
C LEU A 106 -16.92 -10.89 12.45
N GLN A 107 -15.83 -11.50 11.96
CA GLN A 107 -15.88 -12.88 11.48
C GLN A 107 -16.28 -13.86 12.59
N ARG A 108 -15.73 -13.72 13.82
CA ARG A 108 -16.13 -14.54 14.97
C ARG A 108 -17.61 -14.42 15.30
N GLU A 109 -18.14 -13.21 15.24
CA GLU A 109 -19.55 -12.95 15.52
C GLU A 109 -20.47 -13.57 14.47
N VAL A 110 -20.07 -13.55 13.20
CA VAL A 110 -20.89 -14.09 12.10
C VAL A 110 -20.75 -15.62 11.95
N PHE A 111 -19.55 -16.16 12.14
CA PHE A 111 -19.22 -17.56 11.83
C PHE A 111 -19.00 -18.47 13.06
N GLY A 112 -18.85 -17.88 14.25
CA GLY A 112 -18.50 -18.59 15.48
C GLY A 112 -17.00 -18.47 15.85
N PRO A 113 -16.63 -18.85 17.09
CA PRO A 113 -15.32 -18.56 17.69
C PRO A 113 -14.12 -19.30 17.05
N ASP A 114 -14.36 -20.40 16.33
CA ASP A 114 -13.28 -21.20 15.70
C ASP A 114 -13.10 -20.90 14.20
N LYS A 115 -13.68 -19.79 13.71
CA LYS A 115 -13.75 -19.47 12.26
C LYS A 115 -13.21 -18.09 11.90
N ASP A 116 -12.14 -17.67 12.58
CA ASP A 116 -11.44 -16.40 12.38
C ASP A 116 -10.86 -16.23 10.96
N GLU A 117 -10.75 -17.33 10.21
CA GLU A 117 -10.24 -17.37 8.83
C GLU A 117 -11.31 -17.72 7.77
N ALA A 118 -12.61 -17.66 8.10
CA ALA A 118 -13.68 -17.92 7.15
C ALA A 118 -13.56 -17.07 5.86
N VAL A 119 -13.06 -15.84 6.01
CA VAL A 119 -12.54 -14.99 4.95
C VAL A 119 -11.07 -14.68 5.27
N LYS A 120 -10.17 -15.41 4.62
CA LYS A 120 -8.72 -15.25 4.82
C LYS A 120 -8.23 -13.84 4.52
N LEU A 121 -7.78 -13.13 5.55
CA LEU A 121 -7.11 -11.84 5.42
C LEU A 121 -5.67 -12.02 4.92
N PRO A 122 -5.21 -11.22 3.94
CA PRO A 122 -3.89 -11.37 3.34
C PRO A 122 -2.82 -10.60 4.15
N TYR A 123 -2.80 -10.70 5.47
CA TYR A 123 -1.89 -9.91 6.32
C TYR A 123 -1.02 -10.80 7.18
N ALA A 124 0.22 -10.34 7.43
CA ALA A 124 1.11 -11.01 8.37
C ALA A 124 0.53 -10.96 9.79
N LYS A 125 0.80 -12.00 10.59
CA LYS A 125 0.42 -12.00 12.00
C LYS A 125 1.15 -10.89 12.74
N PHE A 126 0.38 -9.97 13.32
CA PHE A 126 0.88 -8.96 14.24
C PHE A 126 1.21 -9.60 15.58
N VAL A 127 2.40 -9.31 16.10
CA VAL A 127 2.87 -9.77 17.41
C VAL A 127 2.71 -8.65 18.42
N HIS A 128 3.33 -7.51 18.16
CA HIS A 128 3.24 -6.33 19.02
C HIS A 128 3.67 -5.08 18.26
N GLY A 129 3.34 -3.91 18.78
CA GLY A 129 3.75 -2.64 18.19
C GLY A 129 3.34 -1.49 19.09
N GLN A 130 4.18 -0.47 19.12
CA GLN A 130 3.95 0.75 19.87
C GLN A 130 4.41 1.91 19.00
N CYS A 131 3.52 2.88 18.79
CA CYS A 131 3.79 4.03 17.93
C CYS A 131 3.09 5.27 18.47
N ILE A 132 3.76 6.40 18.33
CA ILE A 132 3.32 7.71 18.80
C ILE A 132 2.59 8.42 17.67
N ASN A 133 1.42 8.95 17.97
CA ASN A 133 0.73 9.85 17.07
C ASN A 133 1.37 11.25 17.15
N PHE A 134 2.29 11.57 16.23
CA PHE A 134 3.02 12.83 16.21
C PHE A 134 2.17 14.07 15.88
N GLN A 135 0.92 13.87 15.46
CA GLN A 135 -0.06 14.95 15.26
C GLN A 135 -0.94 15.20 16.50
N SER A 136 -0.85 14.33 17.51
CA SER A 136 -1.53 14.51 18.80
C SER A 136 -0.74 15.41 19.75
N GLU A 137 -1.37 15.82 20.85
CA GLU A 137 -0.69 16.60 21.89
C GLU A 137 0.42 15.81 22.59
N GLU A 138 0.21 14.51 22.80
CA GLU A 138 1.24 13.58 23.28
C GLU A 138 2.45 13.57 22.35
N GLY A 139 2.22 13.49 21.05
CA GLY A 139 3.27 13.52 20.03
C GLY A 139 4.07 14.81 20.03
N LYS A 140 3.41 15.96 20.16
CA LYS A 140 4.09 17.26 20.28
C LYS A 140 4.95 17.32 21.54
N ASN A 141 4.43 16.85 22.67
CA ASN A 141 5.19 16.79 23.93
C ASN A 141 6.40 15.86 23.80
N ARG A 142 6.25 14.70 23.15
CA ARG A 142 7.36 13.78 22.88
C ARG A 142 8.45 14.43 22.04
N LEU A 143 8.09 15.17 20.99
CA LEU A 143 9.03 15.89 20.13
C LEU A 143 9.83 16.95 20.90
N SER A 144 9.21 17.59 21.90
CA SER A 144 9.88 18.55 22.78
C SER A 144 10.77 17.90 23.87
N ALA A 145 10.57 16.62 24.18
CA ALA A 145 11.28 15.92 25.25
C ALA A 145 12.70 15.46 24.87
N GLY A 146 13.07 15.49 23.58
CA GLY A 146 14.39 15.07 23.11
C GLY A 146 14.34 14.21 21.84
N PRO A 147 15.49 13.69 21.38
CA PRO A 147 15.56 12.88 20.17
C PRO A 147 14.67 11.63 20.26
N ILE A 148 14.20 11.16 19.11
CA ILE A 148 13.39 9.94 18.97
C ILE A 148 14.32 8.81 18.53
N ASN A 149 14.36 7.73 19.30
CA ASN A 149 15.12 6.54 18.96
C ASN A 149 14.31 5.64 18.02
N SER A 150 15.01 4.82 17.24
CA SER A 150 14.40 3.89 16.26
C SER A 150 13.37 2.94 16.88
N LEU A 151 13.57 2.55 18.16
CA LEU A 151 12.67 1.66 18.90
C LEU A 151 11.57 2.38 19.70
N ASP A 152 11.49 3.71 19.68
CA ASP A 152 10.36 4.43 20.27
C ASP A 152 9.08 4.22 19.45
N ASN A 153 9.22 3.85 18.17
CA ASN A 153 8.12 3.48 17.29
C ASN A 153 8.50 2.21 16.55
N PHE A 154 7.79 1.12 16.82
CA PHE A 154 8.09 -0.17 16.21
C PHE A 154 6.83 -1.00 15.92
N ILE A 155 6.96 -1.91 14.97
CA ILE A 155 5.95 -2.92 14.60
C ILE A 155 6.66 -4.26 14.49
N ILE A 156 6.15 -5.27 15.20
CA ILE A 156 6.67 -6.64 15.20
C ILE A 156 5.63 -7.54 14.54
N LEU A 157 6.06 -8.21 13.48
CA LEU A 157 5.30 -9.18 12.71
C LEU A 157 6.02 -10.53 12.73
N ASN A 158 5.32 -11.61 12.41
CA ASN A 158 6.00 -12.86 12.06
C ASN A 158 6.82 -12.69 10.76
N ASP A 159 8.05 -13.22 10.73
CA ASP A 159 8.90 -13.24 9.53
C ASP A 159 8.46 -14.36 8.57
N LEU A 160 7.50 -14.04 7.70
CA LEU A 160 6.88 -14.97 6.76
C LEU A 160 7.86 -15.69 5.82
N ARG A 161 9.05 -15.12 5.60
CA ARG A 161 10.08 -15.73 4.76
C ARG A 161 10.68 -16.96 5.43
N LYS A 162 10.83 -16.90 6.74
CA LYS A 162 11.39 -17.97 7.57
C LYS A 162 10.31 -18.91 8.09
N THR A 163 9.12 -18.40 8.42
CA THR A 163 8.03 -19.25 8.95
C THR A 163 7.36 -20.07 7.86
N ASP A 164 7.05 -19.47 6.71
CA ASP A 164 6.16 -20.05 5.70
C ASP A 164 6.75 -20.04 4.28
N GLY A 165 8.01 -19.61 4.12
CA GLY A 165 8.70 -19.61 2.83
C GLY A 165 8.18 -18.59 1.82
N PHE A 166 7.54 -17.51 2.29
CA PHE A 166 7.11 -16.42 1.42
C PHE A 166 8.30 -15.65 0.86
N ARG A 167 8.15 -15.14 -0.36
CA ARG A 167 9.15 -14.29 -1.02
C ARG A 167 8.47 -13.18 -1.82
N MET A 168 9.12 -12.02 -1.90
CA MET A 168 8.67 -10.93 -2.78
C MET A 168 8.75 -11.37 -4.24
N ALA A 169 7.82 -10.89 -5.07
CA ALA A 169 7.90 -11.06 -6.52
C ALA A 169 9.02 -10.18 -7.11
N ASN A 170 9.53 -10.55 -8.28
CA ASN A 170 10.55 -9.76 -8.96
C ASN A 170 9.94 -8.46 -9.51
N ARG A 171 10.19 -7.33 -8.84
CA ARG A 171 9.66 -6.01 -9.22
C ARG A 171 10.03 -5.56 -10.64
N LEU A 172 11.09 -6.12 -11.21
CA LEU A 172 11.54 -5.79 -12.57
C LEU A 172 10.73 -6.50 -13.66
N GLN A 173 9.77 -7.35 -13.29
CA GLN A 173 8.88 -8.09 -14.17
C GLN A 173 7.42 -7.77 -13.82
N PRO A 174 6.53 -7.64 -14.81
CA PRO A 174 5.10 -7.57 -14.55
C PRO A 174 4.59 -8.87 -13.93
N LEU A 175 3.60 -8.76 -13.06
CA LEU A 175 2.87 -9.91 -12.53
C LEU A 175 2.11 -10.62 -13.65
N ASP A 176 2.20 -11.95 -13.68
CA ASP A 176 1.38 -12.79 -14.54
C ASP A 176 -0.06 -12.95 -14.01
N MET A 177 -0.89 -13.67 -14.76
CA MET A 177 -2.29 -13.88 -14.38
C MET A 177 -2.48 -14.70 -13.09
N ASP A 178 -1.58 -15.63 -12.76
CA ASP A 178 -1.69 -16.43 -11.54
C ASP A 178 -1.47 -15.53 -10.30
N HIS A 179 -0.47 -14.64 -10.35
CA HIS A 179 -0.23 -13.64 -9.32
C HIS A 179 -1.37 -12.61 -9.24
N MET A 180 -1.83 -12.10 -10.38
CA MET A 180 -2.93 -11.13 -10.43
C MET A 180 -4.24 -11.70 -9.89
N ASN A 181 -4.55 -12.97 -10.15
CA ASN A 181 -5.73 -13.62 -9.61
C ASN A 181 -5.70 -13.68 -8.07
N LEU A 182 -4.54 -14.01 -7.48
CA LEU A 182 -4.36 -14.00 -6.02
C LEU A 182 -4.52 -12.60 -5.44
N LEU A 183 -3.86 -11.61 -6.05
CA LEU A 183 -3.89 -10.20 -5.62
C LEU A 183 -5.32 -9.64 -5.65
N ILE A 184 -6.01 -9.77 -6.79
CA ILE A 184 -7.36 -9.23 -6.96
C ILE A 184 -8.35 -9.92 -6.01
N SER A 185 -8.21 -11.24 -5.81
CA SER A 185 -9.02 -11.96 -4.82
C SER A 185 -8.73 -11.49 -3.40
N ALA A 186 -7.47 -11.20 -3.06
CA ALA A 186 -7.08 -10.70 -1.74
C ALA A 186 -7.67 -9.31 -1.45
N LEU A 187 -7.57 -8.38 -2.41
CA LEU A 187 -8.21 -7.07 -2.30
C LEU A 187 -9.73 -7.18 -2.18
N ALA A 188 -10.39 -8.03 -2.99
CA ALA A 188 -11.82 -8.27 -2.90
C ALA A 188 -12.26 -8.78 -1.51
N ARG A 189 -11.47 -9.65 -0.88
CA ARG A 189 -11.73 -10.15 0.49
C ARG A 189 -11.66 -9.04 1.53
N VAL A 190 -10.59 -8.25 1.51
CA VAL A 190 -10.42 -7.11 2.43
C VAL A 190 -11.51 -6.08 2.23
N HIS A 191 -11.80 -5.72 0.98
CA HIS A 191 -12.83 -4.74 0.64
C HIS A 191 -14.23 -5.21 1.07
N GLY A 192 -14.56 -6.49 0.82
CA GLY A 192 -15.84 -7.07 1.25
C GLY A 192 -16.00 -7.10 2.77
N LEU A 193 -14.94 -7.43 3.52
CA LEU A 193 -14.94 -7.38 4.99
C LEU A 193 -15.09 -5.94 5.51
N SER A 194 -14.42 -4.98 4.89
CA SER A 194 -14.57 -3.56 5.22
C SER A 194 -16.01 -3.07 5.01
N TRP A 195 -16.65 -3.48 3.90
CA TRP A 195 -18.05 -3.16 3.64
C TRP A 195 -18.99 -3.80 4.68
N ALA A 196 -18.79 -5.08 4.97
CA ALA A 196 -19.58 -5.79 5.97
C ALA A 196 -19.46 -5.13 7.35
N TYR A 197 -18.24 -4.76 7.75
CA TYR A 197 -18.02 -4.02 8.99
C TYR A 197 -18.77 -2.68 9.00
N ARG A 198 -18.73 -1.92 7.89
CA ARG A 198 -19.53 -0.69 7.78
C ARG A 198 -21.01 -0.94 7.97
N SER A 199 -21.54 -1.93 7.26
CA SER A 199 -22.97 -2.18 7.17
C SER A 199 -23.55 -2.78 8.45
N GLN A 200 -22.76 -3.52 9.22
CA GLN A 200 -23.24 -4.28 10.37
C GLN A 200 -22.79 -3.71 11.72
N VAL A 201 -21.64 -3.02 11.77
CA VAL A 201 -21.00 -2.63 13.03
C VAL A 201 -20.93 -1.11 13.18
N GLU A 202 -20.37 -0.40 12.20
CA GLU A 202 -20.11 1.04 12.32
C GLU A 202 -20.18 1.74 10.95
N ALA A 203 -21.24 2.52 10.74
CA ALA A 203 -21.46 3.23 9.48
C ALA A 203 -20.39 4.30 9.22
N ASP A 204 -19.87 4.97 10.27
CA ASP A 204 -18.76 5.92 10.19
C ASP A 204 -17.45 5.32 10.72
N ILE A 205 -16.90 4.38 9.94
CA ILE A 205 -15.62 3.72 10.25
C ILE A 205 -14.53 4.75 10.60
N THR A 206 -14.44 5.83 9.82
CA THR A 206 -13.41 6.85 10.02
C THR A 206 -13.64 7.76 11.22
N GLY A 207 -14.88 7.88 11.69
CA GLY A 207 -15.20 8.51 12.97
C GLY A 207 -14.65 7.70 14.13
N LYS A 208 -14.86 6.37 14.11
CA LYS A 208 -14.34 5.43 15.11
C LYS A 208 -12.82 5.24 15.03
N PHE A 209 -12.28 5.11 13.81
CA PHE A 209 -10.86 4.90 13.53
C PHE A 209 -10.31 6.06 12.71
N SER A 210 -10.00 7.16 13.39
CA SER A 210 -9.53 8.39 12.74
C SER A 210 -8.25 8.21 11.93
N PHE A 211 -7.42 7.21 12.27
CA PHE A 211 -6.19 6.86 11.51
C PHE A 211 -6.49 6.31 10.11
N LEU A 212 -7.72 5.86 9.82
CA LEU A 212 -8.14 5.43 8.47
C LEU A 212 -8.59 6.59 7.58
N LYS A 213 -8.58 7.84 8.08
CA LYS A 213 -8.74 9.03 7.24
C LYS A 213 -7.43 9.31 6.50
N SER A 214 -7.50 9.91 5.32
CA SER A 214 -6.29 10.51 4.75
C SER A 214 -5.74 11.56 5.70
N ASN A 215 -4.43 11.50 5.96
CA ASN A 215 -3.71 12.48 6.76
C ASN A 215 -2.82 13.39 5.89
N LYS A 216 -3.02 13.37 4.57
CA LYS A 216 -2.25 14.18 3.64
C LYS A 216 -2.75 15.62 3.64
N THR A 217 -1.81 16.56 3.60
CA THR A 217 -2.06 18.00 3.68
C THR A 217 -1.91 18.67 2.32
N GLU A 218 -2.50 19.85 2.11
CA GLU A 218 -2.31 20.61 0.85
C GLU A 218 -0.83 20.84 0.54
N LYS A 219 0.00 21.08 1.56
CA LYS A 219 1.46 21.21 1.40
C LYS A 219 2.11 19.94 0.84
N SER A 220 1.67 18.76 1.29
CA SER A 220 2.17 17.49 0.75
C SER A 220 1.80 17.32 -0.73
N ILE A 221 0.60 17.75 -1.13
CA ILE A 221 0.17 17.71 -2.55
C ILE A 221 1.09 18.54 -3.42
N ILE A 222 1.44 19.76 -2.99
CA ILE A 222 2.33 20.63 -3.76
C ILE A 222 3.68 19.96 -3.99
N GLY A 223 4.21 19.25 -3.00
CA GLY A 223 5.43 18.45 -3.14
C GLY A 223 5.27 17.35 -4.18
N TRP A 224 4.26 16.49 -4.03
CA TRP A 224 3.99 15.39 -4.96
C TRP A 224 3.67 15.86 -6.38
N ASN A 225 2.96 16.97 -6.54
CA ASN A 225 2.69 17.57 -7.85
C ASN A 225 3.99 17.98 -8.54
N LYS A 226 4.99 18.51 -7.83
CA LYS A 226 6.29 18.83 -8.42
C LYS A 226 6.99 17.57 -8.93
N VAL A 227 7.00 16.50 -8.13
CA VAL A 227 7.58 15.20 -8.52
C VAL A 227 6.87 14.64 -9.76
N MET A 228 5.54 14.68 -9.77
CA MET A 228 4.71 14.25 -10.89
C MET A 228 4.98 15.08 -12.14
N LEU A 229 4.93 16.41 -12.07
CA LEU A 229 5.19 17.29 -13.20
C LEU A 229 6.59 17.09 -13.78
N SER A 230 7.60 16.86 -12.92
CA SER A 230 8.95 16.49 -13.35
C SER A 230 8.95 15.15 -14.10
N SER A 231 8.30 14.13 -13.55
CA SER A 231 8.22 12.79 -14.15
C SER A 231 7.50 12.82 -15.51
N LEU A 232 6.42 13.60 -15.65
CA LEU A 232 5.74 13.81 -16.94
C LEU A 232 6.62 14.52 -17.96
N ALA A 233 7.35 15.57 -17.55
CA ALA A 233 8.26 16.28 -18.45
C ALA A 233 9.35 15.35 -18.98
N GLN A 234 9.89 14.46 -18.13
CA GLN A 234 10.86 13.45 -18.53
C GLN A 234 10.27 12.39 -19.45
N ALA A 235 9.06 11.90 -19.15
CA ALA A 235 8.35 10.97 -20.03
C ALA A 235 8.08 11.60 -21.40
N LYS A 236 7.68 12.87 -21.45
CA LYS A 236 7.48 13.61 -22.69
C LYS A 236 8.77 13.75 -23.50
N ASP A 237 9.88 14.16 -22.88
CA ASP A 237 11.19 14.25 -23.56
C ASP A 237 11.61 12.89 -24.13
N MET A 238 11.38 11.81 -23.37
CA MET A 238 11.59 10.44 -23.83
C MET A 238 10.70 10.10 -25.04
N PHE A 239 9.41 10.43 -25.02
CA PHE A 239 8.50 10.20 -26.15
C PHE A 239 8.91 11.00 -27.39
N ASP A 240 9.28 12.27 -27.22
CA ASP A 240 9.74 13.14 -28.31
C ASP A 240 11.03 12.60 -28.96
N LYS A 241 11.95 12.02 -28.17
CA LYS A 241 13.16 11.37 -28.70
C LYS A 241 12.86 10.08 -29.46
N GLU A 242 11.90 9.29 -29.01
CA GLU A 242 11.56 8.00 -29.62
C GLU A 242 10.69 8.14 -30.88
N PHE A 243 9.69 9.03 -30.84
CA PHE A 243 8.63 9.12 -31.85
C PHE A 243 8.60 10.46 -32.61
N GLY A 244 9.48 11.40 -32.27
CA GLY A 244 9.50 12.76 -32.82
C GLY A 244 8.59 13.73 -32.07
N LEU A 245 8.83 15.03 -32.28
CA LEU A 245 8.08 16.10 -31.63
C LEU A 245 6.59 16.07 -32.01
N GLY A 246 5.72 16.23 -31.01
CA GLY A 246 4.27 16.33 -31.22
C GLY A 246 3.57 14.99 -31.46
N ASN A 247 4.23 13.87 -31.16
CA ASN A 247 3.61 12.55 -31.18
C ASN A 247 2.47 12.43 -30.13
N ASP A 248 1.58 11.45 -30.33
CA ASP A 248 0.39 11.27 -29.49
C ASP A 248 0.70 11.06 -28.01
N CYS A 249 1.81 10.39 -27.66
CA CYS A 249 2.20 10.17 -26.27
C CYS A 249 2.64 11.48 -25.59
N SER A 250 3.40 12.33 -26.31
CA SER A 250 3.78 13.66 -25.83
C SER A 250 2.56 14.56 -25.64
N VAL A 251 1.61 14.53 -26.59
CA VAL A 251 0.34 15.27 -26.49
C VAL A 251 -0.48 14.78 -25.29
N ALA A 252 -0.56 13.46 -25.06
CA ALA A 252 -1.24 12.88 -23.91
C ALA A 252 -0.60 13.29 -22.58
N ALA A 253 0.74 13.33 -22.51
CA ALA A 253 1.47 13.80 -21.33
C ALA A 253 1.18 15.29 -21.04
N ASP A 254 1.14 16.14 -22.08
CA ASP A 254 0.79 17.56 -21.94
C ASP A 254 -0.67 17.75 -21.49
N ARG A 255 -1.62 16.99 -22.05
CA ARG A 255 -3.03 16.99 -21.60
C ARG A 255 -3.15 16.58 -20.14
N PHE A 256 -2.48 15.50 -19.74
CA PHE A 256 -2.56 15.01 -18.36
C PHE A 256 -1.97 16.00 -17.35
N LYS A 257 -0.99 16.82 -17.75
CA LYS A 257 -0.40 17.87 -16.92
C LYS A 257 -1.45 18.78 -16.29
N GLU A 258 -2.51 19.12 -17.04
CA GLU A 258 -3.61 19.97 -16.59
C GLU A 258 -4.45 19.30 -15.48
N HIS A 259 -4.43 17.98 -15.41
CA HIS A 259 -5.18 17.16 -14.45
C HIS A 259 -4.37 16.74 -13.21
N VAL A 260 -3.07 17.05 -13.14
CA VAL A 260 -2.18 16.60 -12.05
C VAL A 260 -2.69 17.04 -10.68
N ASP A 261 -3.02 18.32 -10.51
CA ASP A 261 -3.48 18.83 -9.20
C ASP A 261 -4.82 18.22 -8.78
N ALA A 262 -5.75 18.09 -9.72
CA ALA A 262 -7.05 17.47 -9.47
C ALA A 262 -6.89 15.99 -9.08
N THR A 263 -6.03 15.26 -9.77
CA THR A 263 -5.74 13.84 -9.55
C THR A 263 -4.98 13.61 -8.26
N ALA A 264 -4.00 14.44 -7.92
CA ALA A 264 -3.30 14.37 -6.65
C ALA A 264 -4.25 14.65 -5.47
N LYS A 265 -5.15 15.63 -5.57
CA LYS A 265 -6.19 15.85 -4.55
C LYS A 265 -7.12 14.65 -4.34
N LEU A 266 -7.35 13.86 -5.40
CA LEU A 266 -8.08 12.60 -5.34
C LEU A 266 -7.26 11.53 -4.62
N LEU A 267 -6.09 11.18 -5.16
CA LEU A 267 -5.21 10.13 -4.63
C LEU A 267 -4.81 10.38 -3.17
N LEU A 268 -4.55 11.64 -2.84
CA LEU A 268 -4.11 12.06 -1.52
C LEU A 268 -5.29 12.28 -0.55
N GLY A 269 -6.52 12.01 -0.96
CA GLY A 269 -7.68 11.98 -0.05
C GLY A 269 -7.99 13.32 0.65
N ILE A 270 -7.52 14.45 0.09
CA ILE A 270 -7.99 15.78 0.51
C ILE A 270 -9.46 15.97 0.08
N CYS A 271 -9.87 15.24 -0.94
CA CYS A 271 -11.27 14.92 -1.14
C CYS A 271 -11.62 13.72 -0.25
N THR A 272 -12.63 13.84 0.60
CA THR A 272 -13.23 12.69 1.30
C THR A 272 -13.59 11.60 0.27
N ALA A 273 -13.79 10.34 0.69
CA ALA A 273 -14.31 9.31 -0.23
C ALA A 273 -15.57 9.79 -1.00
N GLU A 274 -16.41 10.60 -0.34
CA GLU A 274 -17.53 11.32 -0.96
C GLU A 274 -17.08 12.38 -1.99
N GLY A 275 -16.04 13.16 -1.70
CA GLY A 275 -15.46 14.12 -2.63
C GLY A 275 -14.74 13.48 -3.83
N MET A 276 -14.13 12.30 -3.64
CA MET A 276 -13.55 11.52 -4.74
C MET A 276 -14.63 11.10 -5.72
N GLU A 277 -15.69 10.48 -5.23
CA GLU A 277 -16.83 10.04 -6.06
C GLU A 277 -17.55 11.24 -6.71
N LYS A 278 -17.73 12.38 -6.02
CA LYS A 278 -18.32 13.59 -6.64
C LYS A 278 -17.51 14.12 -7.83
N ARG A 279 -16.18 14.02 -7.79
CA ARG A 279 -15.30 14.42 -8.90
C ARG A 279 -15.24 13.35 -9.98
N PHE A 280 -15.39 12.09 -9.59
CA PHE A 280 -15.73 11.00 -10.47
C PHE A 280 -17.26 10.86 -10.62
N ARG A 281 -18.04 11.95 -10.75
CA ARG A 281 -19.46 11.89 -11.18
C ARG A 281 -19.62 12.50 -12.58
N ILE A 282 -20.29 11.81 -13.51
CA ILE A 282 -20.74 12.46 -14.75
C ILE A 282 -22.09 13.08 -14.43
N LYS A 283 -22.23 14.39 -14.61
CA LYS A 283 -23.52 15.08 -14.40
C LYS A 283 -24.54 14.69 -15.48
N GLU A 284 -24.07 14.30 -16.66
CA GLU A 284 -24.84 13.92 -17.84
C GLU A 284 -24.19 12.68 -18.53
N PRO A 285 -24.46 11.45 -18.06
CA PRO A 285 -23.86 10.24 -18.66
C PRO A 285 -24.40 9.99 -20.08
N ASP A 286 -23.51 9.59 -20.98
CA ASP A 286 -23.88 9.04 -22.30
C ASP A 286 -24.65 7.73 -22.10
N GLN A 287 -25.95 7.75 -22.40
CA GLN A 287 -26.86 6.62 -22.16
C GLN A 287 -26.54 5.41 -23.06
N GLU A 288 -26.02 5.63 -24.27
CA GLU A 288 -25.66 4.54 -25.19
C GLU A 288 -24.39 3.81 -24.72
N LYS A 289 -23.48 4.53 -24.07
CA LYS A 289 -22.19 3.99 -23.61
C LYS A 289 -22.23 3.46 -22.18
N PHE A 290 -23.09 3.99 -21.31
CA PHE A 290 -22.97 3.77 -19.85
C PHE A 290 -24.25 3.39 -19.10
N GLY A 291 -25.43 3.33 -19.76
CA GLY A 291 -26.65 2.77 -19.17
C GLY A 291 -27.09 3.40 -17.83
N ARG A 292 -27.70 2.60 -16.94
CA ARG A 292 -28.40 2.97 -15.69
C ARG A 292 -27.54 3.61 -14.57
N ASP A 293 -26.37 4.17 -14.86
CA ASP A 293 -25.48 4.75 -13.83
C ASP A 293 -26.14 5.90 -13.03
N ALA A 294 -27.14 6.57 -13.61
CA ALA A 294 -27.96 7.57 -12.91
C ALA A 294 -28.75 7.02 -11.70
N GLU A 295 -28.91 5.69 -11.59
CA GLU A 295 -29.63 5.02 -10.49
C GLU A 295 -28.71 4.57 -9.34
N ASN A 296 -27.38 4.74 -9.48
CA ASN A 296 -26.43 4.25 -8.48
C ASN A 296 -26.19 5.25 -7.33
N PRO A 297 -26.44 4.87 -6.06
CA PRO A 297 -26.09 5.73 -4.95
C PRO A 297 -24.57 5.70 -4.71
N GLU A 298 -23.93 6.85 -4.92
CA GLU A 298 -22.59 7.16 -4.42
C GLU A 298 -22.64 7.47 -2.91
N PRO A 299 -21.55 7.25 -2.13
CA PRO A 299 -20.22 6.70 -2.49
C PRO A 299 -19.97 5.22 -2.09
N TRP A 300 -19.10 4.49 -2.81
CA TRP A 300 -18.61 3.15 -2.40
C TRP A 300 -17.44 3.27 -1.42
N ARG A 301 -17.72 3.57 -0.15
CA ARG A 301 -16.70 3.82 0.89
C ARG A 301 -16.13 2.52 1.47
N ILE A 302 -14.89 2.21 1.12
CA ILE A 302 -14.16 1.00 1.50
C ILE A 302 -12.78 1.35 2.04
N ILE A 303 -12.29 0.59 3.02
CA ILE A 303 -10.90 0.68 3.46
C ILE A 303 -10.01 -0.02 2.43
N CYS A 304 -9.25 0.78 1.69
CA CYS A 304 -8.32 0.35 0.65
C CYS A 304 -6.89 0.37 1.19
N HIS A 305 -6.01 -0.43 0.58
CA HIS A 305 -4.60 -0.50 0.94
C HIS A 305 -3.84 0.78 0.59
N GLY A 306 -4.09 1.35 -0.60
CA GLY A 306 -3.52 2.62 -1.03
C GLY A 306 -2.05 2.60 -1.48
N ASP A 307 -1.35 1.46 -1.40
CA ASP A 307 0.08 1.32 -1.77
C ASP A 307 0.43 -0.12 -2.22
N CYS A 308 -0.39 -0.70 -3.09
CA CYS A 308 -0.27 -2.09 -3.52
C CYS A 308 0.66 -2.28 -4.73
N TRP A 309 1.87 -1.73 -4.72
CA TRP A 309 2.89 -2.11 -5.71
C TRP A 309 3.59 -3.43 -5.38
N ILE A 310 4.33 -3.98 -6.35
CA ILE A 310 4.92 -5.34 -6.27
C ILE A 310 5.82 -5.54 -5.04
N ASN A 311 6.50 -4.49 -4.57
CA ASN A 311 7.39 -4.56 -3.41
C ASN A 311 6.63 -4.83 -2.09
N ASN A 312 5.33 -4.54 -2.06
CA ASN A 312 4.47 -4.71 -0.90
C ASN A 312 3.68 -6.04 -0.95
N MET A 313 4.09 -6.97 -1.81
CA MET A 313 3.46 -8.27 -2.00
C MET A 313 4.46 -9.41 -1.74
N LEU A 314 4.12 -10.28 -0.80
CA LEU A 314 4.81 -11.55 -0.60
C LEU A 314 3.96 -12.70 -1.13
N PHE A 315 4.61 -13.61 -1.86
CA PHE A 315 3.97 -14.81 -2.39
C PHE A 315 4.63 -16.06 -1.84
N ARG A 316 3.81 -17.08 -1.56
CA ARG A 316 4.26 -18.45 -1.32
C ARG A 316 3.96 -19.27 -2.56
N TYR A 317 4.88 -20.14 -2.94
CA TYR A 317 4.83 -20.84 -4.23
C TYR A 317 4.72 -22.35 -4.04
N ASP A 318 4.08 -22.99 -5.00
CA ASP A 318 4.08 -24.44 -5.11
C ASP A 318 5.50 -24.90 -5.49
N PRO A 319 6.14 -25.79 -4.70
CA PRO A 319 7.51 -26.22 -4.97
C PRO A 319 7.65 -27.08 -6.22
N VAL A 320 6.56 -27.67 -6.72
CA VAL A 320 6.54 -28.55 -7.90
C VAL A 320 6.23 -27.75 -9.16
N THR A 321 5.18 -26.93 -9.13
CA THR A 321 4.71 -26.20 -10.34
C THR A 321 5.35 -24.81 -10.48
N GLY A 322 5.90 -24.26 -9.40
CA GLY A 322 6.43 -22.90 -9.35
C GLY A 322 5.35 -21.81 -9.39
N LYS A 323 4.06 -22.17 -9.39
CA LYS A 323 2.95 -21.21 -9.38
C LYS A 323 2.75 -20.60 -8.00
N PRO A 324 2.31 -19.33 -7.90
CA PRO A 324 1.98 -18.74 -6.62
C PRO A 324 0.71 -19.42 -6.04
N LEU A 325 0.75 -19.73 -4.75
CA LEU A 325 -0.33 -20.37 -3.99
C LEU A 325 -1.06 -19.39 -3.09
N GLU A 326 -0.33 -18.41 -2.56
CA GLU A 326 -0.83 -17.51 -1.54
C GLU A 326 -0.14 -16.16 -1.63
N ILE A 327 -0.85 -15.11 -1.23
CA ILE A 327 -0.36 -13.74 -1.16
C ILE A 327 -0.56 -13.16 0.24
N VAL A 328 0.44 -12.41 0.70
CA VAL A 328 0.33 -11.49 1.84
C VAL A 328 0.70 -10.09 1.37
N LEU A 329 -0.11 -9.11 1.76
CA LEU A 329 0.11 -7.69 1.56
C LEU A 329 0.76 -7.10 2.83
N VAL A 330 1.77 -6.26 2.63
CA VAL A 330 2.50 -5.58 3.70
C VAL A 330 2.57 -4.08 3.45
N ASP A 331 3.15 -3.34 4.38
CA ASP A 331 3.29 -1.88 4.31
C ASP A 331 1.92 -1.17 4.28
N LEU A 332 1.24 -1.21 5.43
CA LEU A 332 -0.13 -0.70 5.59
C LEU A 332 -0.17 0.79 5.92
N GLN A 333 0.89 1.52 5.56
CA GLN A 333 1.13 2.92 5.92
C GLN A 333 0.26 3.92 5.17
N LEU A 334 -0.36 3.53 4.05
CA LEU A 334 -1.29 4.36 3.27
C LEU A 334 -2.74 3.87 3.32
N VAL A 335 -3.06 2.88 4.14
CA VAL A 335 -4.42 2.34 4.27
C VAL A 335 -5.41 3.44 4.61
N GLN A 336 -6.49 3.58 3.85
CA GLN A 336 -7.47 4.63 4.09
C GLN A 336 -8.84 4.30 3.51
N GLU A 337 -9.85 5.01 3.97
CA GLU A 337 -11.17 4.97 3.36
C GLU A 337 -11.21 5.73 2.03
N THR A 338 -11.54 5.02 0.96
CA THR A 338 -11.70 5.56 -0.41
C THR A 338 -12.63 4.66 -1.22
N CYS A 339 -12.74 4.87 -2.54
CA CYS A 339 -13.43 3.96 -3.44
C CYS A 339 -12.54 2.76 -3.77
N LEU A 340 -13.14 1.57 -3.85
CA LEU A 340 -12.46 0.31 -4.21
C LEU A 340 -11.66 0.37 -5.51
N VAL A 341 -12.03 1.25 -6.45
CA VAL A 341 -11.33 1.39 -7.73
C VAL A 341 -9.95 2.04 -7.57
N ASN A 342 -9.65 2.62 -6.40
CA ASN A 342 -8.34 3.16 -6.08
C ASN A 342 -7.27 2.07 -6.17
N ASP A 343 -7.46 0.96 -5.43
CA ASP A 343 -6.50 -0.15 -5.44
C ASP A 343 -6.55 -0.90 -6.77
N LEU A 344 -7.75 -1.11 -7.35
CA LEU A 344 -7.87 -1.80 -8.65
C LEU A 344 -7.13 -1.06 -9.76
N SER A 345 -7.32 0.27 -9.85
CA SER A 345 -6.65 1.08 -10.85
C SER A 345 -5.13 1.09 -10.61
N TYR A 346 -4.70 1.23 -9.35
CA TYR A 346 -3.29 1.17 -8.98
C TYR A 346 -2.63 -0.12 -9.48
N VAL A 347 -3.13 -1.29 -9.06
CA VAL A 347 -2.46 -2.58 -9.32
C VAL A 347 -2.47 -2.95 -10.80
N THR A 348 -3.53 -2.60 -11.53
CA THR A 348 -3.67 -2.94 -12.95
C THR A 348 -2.79 -2.10 -13.87
N HIS A 349 -2.42 -0.88 -13.47
CA HIS A 349 -1.54 0.00 -14.25
C HIS A 349 -0.07 -0.16 -13.85
N VAL A 350 0.22 -0.35 -12.56
CA VAL A 350 1.59 -0.44 -12.05
C VAL A 350 2.14 -1.87 -12.14
N CYS A 351 1.38 -2.87 -11.71
CA CYS A 351 1.94 -4.20 -11.43
C CYS A 351 1.89 -5.19 -12.60
N ALA A 352 1.04 -4.99 -13.61
CA ALA A 352 0.81 -5.97 -14.68
C ALA A 352 0.75 -5.33 -16.07
N ARG A 353 0.90 -6.17 -17.10
CA ARG A 353 0.63 -5.84 -18.51
C ARG A 353 -0.56 -6.68 -18.93
N LEU A 354 -1.72 -6.03 -19.04
CA LEU A 354 -3.00 -6.72 -19.19
C LEU A 354 -3.64 -6.37 -20.53
N GLU A 355 -3.99 -7.39 -21.29
CA GLU A 355 -4.90 -7.26 -22.41
C GLU A 355 -6.32 -6.91 -21.93
N ARG A 356 -7.16 -6.38 -22.83
CA ARG A 356 -8.53 -5.97 -22.49
C ARG A 356 -9.35 -7.11 -21.87
N SER A 357 -9.25 -8.32 -22.42
CA SER A 357 -9.95 -9.50 -21.92
C SER A 357 -9.43 -9.97 -20.55
N GLN A 358 -8.12 -9.88 -20.31
CA GLN A 358 -7.51 -10.22 -19.02
C GLN A 358 -7.95 -9.24 -17.94
N LEU A 359 -7.94 -7.94 -18.22
CA LEU A 359 -8.45 -6.92 -17.32
C LEU A 359 -9.93 -7.18 -16.97
N ASP A 360 -10.75 -7.46 -17.98
CA ASP A 360 -12.16 -7.74 -17.77
C ASP A 360 -12.41 -8.99 -16.90
N ASN A 361 -11.65 -10.06 -17.13
CA ASN A 361 -11.67 -11.25 -16.29
C ASN A 361 -11.29 -10.96 -14.84
N LEU A 362 -10.29 -10.08 -14.60
CA LEU A 362 -9.90 -9.67 -13.25
C LEU A 362 -11.01 -8.83 -12.58
N LEU A 363 -11.68 -7.95 -13.31
CA LEU A 363 -12.82 -7.20 -12.77
C LEU A 363 -14.00 -8.12 -12.41
N HIS A 364 -14.28 -9.12 -13.24
CA HIS A 364 -15.25 -10.17 -12.93
C HIS A 364 -14.87 -10.96 -11.68
N LEU A 365 -13.61 -11.41 -11.59
CA LEU A 365 -13.09 -12.11 -10.41
C LEU A 365 -13.24 -11.26 -9.14
N TYR A 366 -12.89 -9.98 -9.22
CA TYR A 366 -13.05 -9.04 -8.12
C TYR A 366 -14.51 -8.95 -7.66
N HIS A 367 -15.42 -8.68 -8.61
CA HIS A 367 -16.84 -8.53 -8.36
C HIS A 367 -17.45 -9.78 -7.71
N ASP A 368 -17.16 -10.96 -8.25
CA ASP A 368 -17.72 -12.21 -7.76
C ASP A 368 -17.16 -12.59 -6.39
N THR A 369 -15.87 -12.33 -6.17
CA THR A 369 -15.23 -12.56 -4.86
C THR A 369 -15.81 -11.60 -3.81
N PHE A 370 -15.96 -10.31 -4.13
CA PHE A 370 -16.57 -9.32 -3.24
C PHE A 370 -17.99 -9.72 -2.84
N ASN A 371 -18.83 -10.09 -3.81
CA ASN A 371 -20.20 -10.53 -3.58
C ASN A 371 -20.27 -11.84 -2.80
N SER A 372 -19.35 -12.78 -3.05
CA SER A 372 -19.23 -14.03 -2.29
C SER A 372 -18.91 -13.75 -0.82
N VAL A 373 -18.00 -12.81 -0.55
CA VAL A 373 -17.66 -12.38 0.82
C VAL A 373 -18.86 -11.73 1.50
N CYS A 374 -19.56 -10.82 0.84
CA CYS A 374 -20.80 -10.21 1.37
C CYS A 374 -21.84 -11.28 1.70
N LYS A 375 -22.07 -12.24 0.79
CA LYS A 375 -23.01 -13.36 1.01
C LYS A 375 -22.60 -14.22 2.20
N LYS A 376 -21.31 -14.58 2.33
CA LYS A 376 -20.79 -15.33 3.49
C LYS A 376 -21.06 -14.57 4.79
N LEU A 377 -20.80 -13.26 4.79
CA LEU A 377 -21.00 -12.37 5.93
C LEU A 377 -22.46 -11.95 6.14
N ARG A 378 -23.41 -12.48 5.36
CA ARG A 378 -24.84 -12.14 5.40
C ARG A 378 -25.11 -10.63 5.26
N THR A 379 -24.24 -9.94 4.51
CA THR A 379 -24.37 -8.50 4.20
C THR A 379 -24.93 -8.34 2.80
N PRO A 380 -25.87 -7.41 2.57
CA PRO A 380 -26.16 -6.94 1.21
C PRO A 380 -24.88 -6.46 0.52
N THR A 381 -24.81 -6.62 -0.80
CA THR A 381 -23.69 -6.04 -1.55
C THR A 381 -23.73 -4.52 -1.52
N LEU A 382 -22.66 -3.89 -2.00
CA LEU A 382 -22.59 -2.45 -2.16
C LEU A 382 -23.79 -1.94 -2.98
N PRO A 383 -24.43 -0.83 -2.57
CA PRO A 383 -25.55 -0.28 -3.32
C PRO A 383 -25.16 -0.03 -4.77
N GLY A 384 -25.93 -0.61 -5.70
CA GLY A 384 -25.68 -0.41 -7.11
C GLY A 384 -24.47 -1.15 -7.69
N PHE A 385 -23.85 -2.04 -6.91
CA PHE A 385 -22.64 -2.75 -7.32
C PHE A 385 -22.96 -3.90 -8.27
N CYS A 386 -22.78 -3.62 -9.56
CA CYS A 386 -22.87 -4.58 -10.67
C CYS A 386 -21.69 -4.40 -11.63
N MET A 387 -21.49 -5.34 -12.56
CA MET A 387 -20.39 -5.30 -13.51
C MET A 387 -20.34 -4.02 -14.37
N ASP A 388 -21.49 -3.51 -14.81
CA ASP A 388 -21.54 -2.29 -15.63
C ASP A 388 -21.02 -1.08 -14.83
N SER A 389 -21.52 -0.93 -13.60
CA SER A 389 -21.07 0.14 -12.70
C SER A 389 -19.59 0.00 -12.31
N LEU A 390 -19.10 -1.23 -12.09
CA LEU A 390 -17.69 -1.48 -11.76
C LEU A 390 -16.78 -1.11 -12.94
N ARG A 391 -17.10 -1.60 -14.15
CA ARG A 391 -16.35 -1.25 -15.38
C ARG A 391 -16.33 0.25 -15.62
N PHE A 392 -17.48 0.90 -15.43
CA PHE A 392 -17.61 2.33 -15.60
C PHE A 392 -16.73 3.11 -14.61
N ARG A 393 -16.84 2.84 -13.31
CA ARG A 393 -16.03 3.53 -12.29
C ARG A 393 -14.54 3.22 -12.47
N PHE A 394 -14.19 1.99 -12.83
CA PHE A 394 -12.82 1.61 -13.13
C PHE A 394 -12.26 2.39 -14.32
N HIS A 395 -13.01 2.52 -15.42
CA HIS A 395 -12.60 3.30 -16.59
C HIS A 395 -12.23 4.74 -16.23
N ARG A 396 -13.01 5.37 -15.34
CA ARG A 396 -12.75 6.73 -14.86
C ARG A 396 -11.56 6.83 -13.93
N ALA A 397 -11.36 5.80 -13.11
CA ALA A 397 -10.19 5.69 -12.25
C ALA A 397 -8.89 5.46 -13.04
N LYS A 398 -8.90 5.26 -14.36
CA LYS A 398 -7.66 5.13 -15.15
C LYS A 398 -6.76 6.35 -15.07
N PHE A 399 -7.31 7.56 -14.90
CA PHE A 399 -6.49 8.76 -14.63
C PHE A 399 -5.66 8.62 -13.34
N LEU A 400 -6.23 7.99 -12.31
CA LEU A 400 -5.53 7.67 -11.08
C LEU A 400 -4.43 6.64 -11.33
N GLY A 401 -4.75 5.59 -12.09
CA GLY A 401 -3.79 4.54 -12.48
C GLY A 401 -2.62 5.08 -13.30
N TYR A 402 -2.89 6.04 -14.18
CA TYR A 402 -1.86 6.74 -14.95
C TYR A 402 -0.99 7.64 -14.07
N TYR A 403 -1.58 8.38 -13.12
CA TYR A 403 -0.85 9.14 -12.12
C TYR A 403 0.12 8.25 -11.34
N THR A 404 -0.37 7.13 -10.79
CA THR A 404 0.45 6.19 -10.01
C THR A 404 1.51 5.55 -10.89
N ALA A 405 1.19 5.16 -12.12
CA ALA A 405 2.16 4.57 -13.04
C ALA A 405 3.31 5.52 -13.36
N MET A 406 3.02 6.79 -13.62
CA MET A 406 4.05 7.78 -13.94
C MET A 406 4.97 8.12 -12.76
N LEU A 407 4.53 7.91 -11.52
CA LEU A 407 5.35 8.07 -10.32
C LEU A 407 6.12 6.80 -9.97
N ASP A 408 5.42 5.66 -9.94
CA ASP A 408 5.93 4.46 -9.29
C ASP A 408 6.74 3.56 -10.23
N ILE A 409 6.45 3.56 -11.55
CA ILE A 409 7.20 2.74 -12.51
C ILE A 409 8.68 3.16 -12.60
N PRO A 410 9.02 4.47 -12.70
CA PRO A 410 10.42 4.89 -12.67
C PRO A 410 11.18 4.42 -11.43
N ILE A 411 10.52 4.45 -10.26
CA ILE A 411 11.11 4.02 -8.98
C ILE A 411 11.23 2.49 -8.93
N MET A 412 10.16 1.78 -9.29
CA MET A 412 10.06 0.33 -9.21
C MET A 412 11.05 -0.38 -10.15
N LEU A 413 11.24 0.14 -11.37
CA LEU A 413 12.08 -0.49 -12.40
C LEU A 413 13.54 0.00 -12.42
N LYS A 414 13.92 0.88 -11.49
CA LYS A 414 15.31 1.33 -11.37
C LYS A 414 16.18 0.18 -10.84
N GLU A 415 17.19 -0.21 -11.63
CA GLU A 415 18.10 -1.32 -11.31
C GLU A 415 19.27 -0.91 -10.40
N THR A 416 19.61 0.38 -10.33
CA THR A 416 20.69 0.87 -9.47
C THR A 416 20.37 0.63 -8.00
N LYS A 417 21.37 0.22 -7.22
CA LYS A 417 21.34 0.33 -5.75
C LYS A 417 21.00 1.78 -5.42
N VAL A 418 19.74 2.02 -5.07
CA VAL A 418 19.36 3.28 -4.48
C VAL A 418 20.18 3.39 -3.20
N GLY A 419 20.88 4.51 -3.00
CA GLY A 419 21.59 4.77 -1.75
C GLY A 419 20.63 4.57 -0.58
N ASP A 420 21.12 4.07 0.55
CA ASP A 420 20.29 3.96 1.74
C ASP A 420 19.76 5.36 2.06
N MET A 421 18.45 5.50 2.27
CA MET A 421 17.91 6.81 2.63
C MET A 421 18.40 7.26 4.02
N GLU A 422 18.95 6.35 4.85
CA GLU A 422 19.66 6.73 6.08
C GLU A 422 20.97 7.51 5.79
N ASP A 423 21.52 7.39 4.58
CA ASP A 423 22.76 8.04 4.15
C ASP A 423 22.52 9.38 3.41
N MET A 424 21.28 9.91 3.42
CA MET A 424 20.95 11.19 2.77
C MET A 424 21.78 12.35 3.32
N GLU A 425 22.28 13.23 2.44
CA GLU A 425 23.06 14.40 2.86
C GLU A 425 22.20 15.40 3.67
N GLU A 426 22.82 16.03 4.69
CA GLU A 426 22.20 17.05 5.52
C GLU A 426 21.83 18.29 4.68
N GLY A 427 20.60 18.30 4.15
CA GLY A 427 20.07 19.41 3.34
C GLY A 427 19.07 18.99 2.26
N GLN A 428 19.08 17.73 1.84
CA GLN A 428 18.12 17.21 0.86
C GLN A 428 16.73 16.97 1.48
N ASP A 429 15.67 17.31 0.76
CA ASP A 429 14.30 16.95 1.13
C ASP A 429 13.85 15.65 0.45
N VAL A 430 13.01 14.87 1.13
CA VAL A 430 12.57 13.53 0.68
C VAL A 430 11.87 13.58 -0.68
N ALA A 431 11.11 14.64 -0.97
CA ALA A 431 10.42 14.77 -2.26
C ALA A 431 11.40 15.09 -3.39
N GLY A 432 12.43 15.90 -3.13
CA GLY A 432 13.56 16.15 -4.03
C GLY A 432 14.31 14.86 -4.35
N THR A 433 14.66 14.06 -3.33
CA THR A 433 15.32 12.77 -3.53
C THR A 433 14.45 11.78 -4.31
N LEU A 434 13.14 11.73 -4.08
CA LEU A 434 12.22 10.92 -4.89
C LEU A 434 12.15 11.41 -6.35
N ALA A 435 12.19 12.73 -6.58
CA ALA A 435 12.24 13.28 -7.93
C ALA A 435 13.56 12.92 -8.65
N GLU A 436 14.68 12.91 -7.93
CA GLU A 436 15.97 12.38 -8.43
C GLU A 436 15.92 10.86 -8.66
N LEU A 437 15.15 10.11 -7.87
CA LEU A 437 14.95 8.68 -8.17
C LEU A 437 14.18 8.48 -9.47
N CYS A 438 13.24 9.38 -9.77
CA CYS A 438 12.54 9.40 -11.05
C CYS A 438 13.42 9.93 -12.20
N SER A 439 14.59 10.52 -11.92
CA SER A 439 15.53 10.98 -12.96
C SER A 439 16.15 9.80 -13.72
N ASP A 440 16.57 10.07 -14.96
CA ASP A 440 17.16 9.11 -15.90
C ASP A 440 16.23 8.00 -16.41
N ALA A 441 14.91 8.13 -16.19
CA ALA A 441 13.89 7.21 -16.73
C ALA A 441 14.06 6.96 -18.24
N GLY A 442 14.46 7.97 -19.01
CA GLY A 442 14.70 7.89 -20.45
C GLY A 442 15.84 6.94 -20.88
N SER A 443 16.79 6.66 -19.99
CA SER A 443 17.95 5.79 -20.28
C SER A 443 17.65 4.30 -20.05
N ASN A 444 16.59 3.99 -19.30
CA ASN A 444 16.20 2.62 -18.98
C ASN A 444 15.12 2.12 -19.95
N ALA A 445 15.48 1.14 -20.78
CA ALA A 445 14.58 0.59 -21.79
C ALA A 445 13.26 0.04 -21.20
N ARG A 446 13.29 -0.55 -20.00
CA ARG A 446 12.09 -1.13 -19.35
C ARG A 446 11.13 -0.04 -18.87
N ILE A 447 11.67 1.04 -18.30
CA ILE A 447 10.86 2.20 -17.90
C ILE A 447 10.22 2.81 -19.15
N LYS A 448 11.02 3.06 -20.20
CA LYS A 448 10.51 3.60 -21.47
C LYS A 448 9.39 2.74 -22.03
N GLU A 449 9.60 1.44 -22.17
CA GLU A 449 8.61 0.52 -22.72
C GLU A 449 7.29 0.58 -21.93
N ARG A 450 7.37 0.53 -20.60
CA ARG A 450 6.17 0.55 -19.73
C ARG A 450 5.42 1.87 -19.76
N LEU A 451 6.13 3.00 -19.76
CA LEU A 451 5.49 4.31 -19.84
C LEU A 451 4.81 4.51 -21.20
N VAL A 452 5.46 4.11 -22.31
CA VAL A 452 4.86 4.18 -23.66
C VAL A 452 3.60 3.32 -23.75
N GLU A 453 3.66 2.07 -23.29
CA GLU A 453 2.53 1.14 -23.33
C GLU A 453 1.32 1.69 -22.57
N ILE A 454 1.54 2.19 -21.35
CA ILE A 454 0.47 2.72 -20.51
C ILE A 454 -0.12 3.99 -21.15
N THR A 455 0.71 4.90 -21.66
CA THR A 455 0.21 6.11 -22.35
C THR A 455 -0.61 5.76 -23.58
N LYS A 456 -0.15 4.82 -24.41
CA LYS A 456 -0.91 4.37 -25.59
C LYS A 456 -2.25 3.76 -25.20
N LYS A 457 -2.29 2.92 -24.17
CA LYS A 457 -3.53 2.34 -23.66
C LYS A 457 -4.52 3.40 -23.16
N MET A 458 -4.02 4.45 -22.50
CA MET A 458 -4.86 5.58 -22.08
C MET A 458 -5.49 6.31 -23.27
N ILE A 459 -4.74 6.49 -24.35
CA ILE A 459 -5.22 7.10 -25.61
C ILE A 459 -6.25 6.18 -26.29
N GLU A 460 -5.94 4.89 -26.45
CA GLU A 460 -6.82 3.89 -27.06
C GLU A 460 -8.15 3.73 -26.32
N ASP A 461 -8.12 3.86 -25.00
CA ASP A 461 -9.32 3.84 -24.17
C ASP A 461 -10.09 5.17 -24.19
N GLY A 462 -9.55 6.24 -24.81
CA GLY A 462 -10.17 7.56 -24.88
C GLY A 462 -10.14 8.31 -23.56
N VAL A 463 -9.16 8.01 -22.70
CA VAL A 463 -8.94 8.69 -21.42
C VAL A 463 -8.07 9.93 -21.60
N LEU A 464 -7.08 9.90 -22.51
CA LEU A 464 -6.15 11.01 -22.80
C LEU A 464 -6.10 11.41 -24.27
#